data_AF-A0A918EKF5-F1
#
_entry.id   AF-A0A918EKF5-F1
#
_cell.length_a   1.000
_cell.length_b   1.000
_cell.length_c   1.000
_cell.angle_alpha   90.00
_cell.angle_beta   90.00
_cell.angle_gamma   90.00
#
_symmetry.space_group_name_H-M   'P 1'
#
loop_
_entity.id
_entity.type
_entity.pdbx_description
1 polymer ?
#
loop_
_entity_poly.entity_id
_entity_poly.type
_entity_poly.pdbx_seq_one_letter_code
_entity_poly.pdbx_strand_id
1 'polypeptide(L)'
;MRAEPGTFIDVAGFRIGRGRDNRTPHQQGQQPPHPRQGPYGNAGAPAPPSYGSPQQWSRDGRTHGEPEYFGDPYQQQAAPHPHHPRQPYPPQAHTANNPGHTQVFSVNEDPYGPPDTYQAGAPAPSGPRLPWQQLLAGIVLRPGPTFWQMRDHAVWLPALTVTFVYGLLALFGFDKARDEAINATLSTAVPSVLLTGVMFVVGGVILGAVTHTLARQLGGNGAWQPTVGLSMLIMSMTDAPRLLFAMFLGGENALVQVIGWLSWLAAGALFTSMVSKSHDLPWPKALGASAIQLVALLSLIKLGTL
;
A
#
# COMPACT_ATOMS: atom_id res chain seq x y z
N MET A 1 53.21 -43.39 28.07
CA MET A 1 52.99 -42.28 29.02
C MET A 1 52.49 -41.11 28.19
N ARG A 2 51.19 -40.76 28.26
CA ARG A 2 50.61 -39.62 29.02
C ARG A 2 51.29 -38.28 28.70
N ALA A 3 50.67 -37.13 28.53
CA ALA A 3 49.31 -36.63 28.33
C ALA A 3 49.50 -35.09 28.20
N GLU A 4 48.85 -34.45 27.22
CA GLU A 4 48.48 -33.03 27.02
C GLU A 4 49.16 -31.85 27.82
N PRO A 5 48.58 -30.63 27.93
CA PRO A 5 48.95 -29.47 27.11
C PRO A 5 49.39 -28.23 27.93
N GLY A 6 50.02 -27.25 27.27
CA GLY A 6 50.45 -25.99 27.90
C GLY A 6 49.77 -24.76 27.28
N THR A 7 48.79 -24.21 27.99
CA THR A 7 48.13 -22.93 27.74
C THR A 7 48.99 -21.73 28.17
N PHE A 8 48.89 -20.65 27.37
CA PHE A 8 48.91 -19.21 27.70
C PHE A 8 49.77 -18.71 28.86
N ILE A 9 50.65 -17.74 28.58
CA ILE A 9 50.81 -16.44 29.28
C ILE A 9 51.68 -15.55 28.37
N ASP A 10 51.17 -14.39 27.96
CA ASP A 10 51.94 -13.17 28.16
C ASP A 10 51.02 -12.01 28.52
N VAL A 11 51.43 -11.28 29.56
CA VAL A 11 50.63 -10.35 30.35
C VAL A 11 51.34 -9.00 30.37
N ALA A 12 50.64 -7.95 29.96
CA ALA A 12 50.77 -6.59 30.49
C ALA A 12 49.44 -5.88 30.16
N GLY A 13 48.57 -5.50 31.12
CA GLY A 13 48.82 -4.64 32.28
C GLY A 13 48.66 -3.19 31.81
N PHE A 14 47.53 -2.50 32.03
CA PHE A 14 47.05 -1.83 33.26
C PHE A 14 45.57 -1.40 33.01
N ARG A 15 44.49 -1.68 33.78
CA ARG A 15 44.06 -1.32 35.16
C ARG A 15 44.23 0.18 35.48
N ILE A 16 43.23 0.97 35.90
CA ILE A 16 42.52 1.08 37.20
C ILE A 16 41.47 2.22 37.00
N GLY A 17 40.28 2.36 37.61
CA GLY A 17 39.52 1.77 38.72
C GLY A 17 38.23 2.63 38.91
N ARG A 18 37.03 2.06 39.07
CA ARG A 18 36.28 1.68 40.31
C ARG A 18 35.98 2.79 41.35
N GLY A 19 34.70 2.85 41.75
CA GLY A 19 34.20 3.30 43.07
C GLY A 19 32.91 4.15 42.96
N ARG A 20 31.68 3.63 43.09
CA ARG A 20 30.86 3.27 44.29
C ARG A 20 30.41 4.41 45.23
N ASP A 21 29.09 4.44 45.43
CA ASP A 21 28.28 4.78 46.62
C ASP A 21 27.76 6.23 46.92
N ASN A 22 26.43 6.34 46.80
CA ASN A 22 25.42 6.83 47.76
C ASN A 22 25.46 8.29 48.30
N ARG A 23 24.47 9.12 47.92
CA ARG A 23 23.74 10.11 48.75
C ARG A 23 22.57 10.76 47.96
N THR A 24 21.40 10.83 48.58
CA THR A 24 20.19 11.59 48.16
C THR A 24 20.44 13.12 48.18
N PRO A 25 19.68 13.93 47.41
CA PRO A 25 18.45 14.55 47.95
C PRO A 25 17.26 14.65 46.97
N HIS A 26 16.07 14.86 47.55
CA HIS A 26 14.76 15.12 46.95
C HIS A 26 14.71 16.25 45.89
N GLN A 27 13.83 16.10 44.88
CA GLN A 27 12.79 17.05 44.40
C GLN A 27 12.16 16.49 43.10
N GLN A 28 10.92 15.96 43.14
CA GLN A 28 9.64 16.60 42.78
C GLN A 28 9.43 16.91 41.28
N GLY A 29 8.35 16.35 40.70
CA GLY A 29 7.74 16.82 39.43
C GLY A 29 7.38 15.73 38.41
N GLN A 30 6.38 14.88 38.72
CA GLN A 30 5.07 14.79 38.03
C GLN A 30 5.07 14.21 36.58
N GLN A 31 4.70 12.92 36.49
CA GLN A 31 4.11 12.28 35.30
C GLN A 31 2.60 12.09 35.52
N PRO A 32 1.75 12.22 34.47
CA PRO A 32 0.43 11.59 34.46
C PRO A 32 0.39 10.30 33.61
N PRO A 33 -0.20 9.20 34.11
CA PRO A 33 -0.33 7.93 33.40
C PRO A 33 -1.72 7.72 32.74
N HIS A 34 -1.75 6.74 31.83
CA HIS A 34 -2.90 6.18 31.10
C HIS A 34 -4.13 5.80 31.95
N PRO A 35 -5.31 5.63 31.31
CA PRO A 35 -6.31 4.68 31.79
C PRO A 35 -6.64 3.57 30.79
N ARG A 36 -6.69 2.33 31.31
CA ARG A 36 -7.43 1.17 30.76
C ARG A 36 -8.52 0.78 31.77
N GLN A 37 -9.63 0.24 31.23
CA GLN A 37 -10.58 -0.77 31.78
C GLN A 37 -12.08 -0.35 31.74
N GLY A 38 -12.95 -1.18 31.12
CA GLY A 38 -14.44 -1.15 31.17
C GLY A 38 -15.01 -2.09 32.27
N PRO A 39 -16.20 -2.75 32.20
CA PRO A 39 -17.46 -2.59 31.41
C PRO A 39 -18.79 -2.67 32.28
N TYR A 40 -19.99 -2.81 31.64
CA TYR A 40 -21.42 -2.92 32.14
C TYR A 40 -22.21 -1.59 32.27
N GLY A 41 -23.48 -1.39 31.84
CA GLY A 41 -24.48 -2.16 31.09
C GLY A 41 -25.83 -1.40 30.98
N ASN A 42 -26.66 -1.79 30.00
CA ASN A 42 -28.15 -1.77 29.95
C ASN A 42 -28.98 -0.56 29.37
N ALA A 43 -29.93 -0.97 28.51
CA ALA A 43 -31.27 -0.43 28.16
C ALA A 43 -31.49 0.75 27.17
N GLY A 44 -32.22 0.47 26.06
CA GLY A 44 -33.21 1.41 25.49
C GLY A 44 -33.30 1.59 23.95
N ALA A 45 -34.12 0.76 23.28
CA ALA A 45 -35.07 0.95 22.13
C ALA A 45 -34.90 2.01 20.97
N PRO A 46 -35.58 1.85 19.80
CA PRO A 46 -35.14 2.36 18.48
C PRO A 46 -36.02 3.41 17.72
N ALA A 47 -35.41 4.07 16.70
CA ALA A 47 -35.96 4.77 15.48
C ALA A 47 -36.70 6.14 15.64
N PRO A 48 -36.95 6.98 14.58
CA PRO A 48 -36.70 6.90 13.12
C PRO A 48 -36.12 8.23 12.45
N PRO A 49 -35.96 8.35 11.09
CA PRO A 49 -35.35 9.50 10.42
C PRO A 49 -36.38 10.52 9.85
N SER A 50 -35.99 11.79 9.62
CA SER A 50 -36.85 12.80 8.96
C SER A 50 -36.13 13.69 7.93
N TYR A 51 -36.81 13.83 6.80
CA TYR A 51 -36.62 14.67 5.61
C TYR A 51 -36.90 16.17 5.85
N GLY A 52 -36.42 17.05 4.95
CA GLY A 52 -37.16 18.26 4.52
C GLY A 52 -36.43 19.63 4.54
N SER A 53 -36.34 20.26 3.36
CA SER A 53 -35.99 21.66 2.99
C SER A 53 -37.04 22.72 3.46
N PRO A 54 -37.05 24.06 3.16
CA PRO A 54 -36.28 24.89 2.18
C PRO A 54 -35.91 26.36 2.62
N GLN A 55 -35.40 27.15 1.65
CA GLN A 55 -34.96 28.57 1.64
C GLN A 55 -36.04 29.64 1.99
N GLN A 56 -35.67 30.78 2.61
CA GLN A 56 -36.37 32.08 2.39
C GLN A 56 -35.63 33.38 2.86
N TRP A 57 -35.35 34.28 1.89
CA TRP A 57 -35.46 35.77 1.85
C TRP A 57 -34.51 36.79 2.51
N SER A 58 -34.20 37.80 1.67
CA SER A 58 -33.44 39.06 1.82
C SER A 58 -34.17 40.18 2.58
N ARG A 59 -33.41 41.16 3.11
CA ARG A 59 -33.91 42.50 3.46
C ARG A 59 -32.83 43.60 3.46
N ASP A 60 -33.09 44.68 2.71
CA ASP A 60 -32.33 45.93 2.56
C ASP A 60 -32.37 46.87 3.79
N GLY A 61 -31.41 47.81 3.89
CA GLY A 61 -31.48 48.94 4.86
C GLY A 61 -30.30 49.94 4.95
N ARG A 62 -30.15 50.84 3.95
CA ARG A 62 -29.87 52.31 3.99
C ARG A 62 -28.98 53.02 5.08
N THR A 63 -27.96 53.74 4.57
CA THR A 63 -27.63 55.21 4.74
C THR A 63 -26.67 55.76 5.84
N HIS A 64 -25.82 56.74 5.40
CA HIS A 64 -24.93 57.73 6.09
C HIS A 64 -23.41 57.40 6.13
N GLY A 65 -22.44 58.27 5.82
CA GLY A 65 -22.37 59.68 5.41
C GLY A 65 -20.88 60.09 5.20
N GLU A 66 -20.62 61.09 4.35
CA GLU A 66 -19.28 61.62 3.97
C GLU A 66 -18.59 62.43 5.10
N PRO A 67 -17.32 62.90 4.96
CA PRO A 67 -17.02 64.11 4.15
C PRO A 67 -15.76 64.05 3.27
N GLU A 68 -15.83 64.76 2.14
CA GLU A 68 -14.74 65.12 1.22
C GLU A 68 -13.75 66.12 1.84
N TYR A 69 -12.45 65.97 1.54
CA TYR A 69 -11.44 67.02 1.75
C TYR A 69 -10.41 66.99 0.59
N PHE A 70 -10.55 67.96 -0.32
CA PHE A 70 -9.60 68.45 -1.35
C PHE A 70 -9.22 67.44 -2.47
N GLY A 71 -9.45 67.68 -3.75
CA GLY A 71 -9.72 68.90 -4.51
C GLY A 71 -8.90 68.83 -5.81
N ASP A 72 -9.49 68.33 -6.88
CA ASP A 72 -8.95 68.41 -8.26
C ASP A 72 -9.21 69.79 -8.86
N PRO A 73 -8.44 70.22 -9.87
CA PRO A 73 -9.09 70.92 -10.97
C PRO A 73 -8.60 70.46 -12.35
N TYR A 74 -9.52 69.79 -13.05
CA TYR A 74 -9.90 69.93 -14.47
C TYR A 74 -8.88 70.21 -15.59
N GLN A 75 -9.24 69.57 -16.72
CA GLN A 75 -9.00 69.88 -18.16
C GLN A 75 -7.94 68.96 -18.81
N GLN A 76 -8.15 68.31 -19.96
CA GLN A 76 -9.09 68.49 -21.07
C GLN A 76 -9.02 67.24 -22.00
N GLN A 77 -10.13 66.97 -22.72
CA GLN A 77 -10.20 66.43 -24.09
C GLN A 77 -9.96 64.93 -24.42
N ALA A 78 -11.04 64.31 -24.92
CA ALA A 78 -11.17 63.72 -26.28
C ALA A 78 -11.58 62.23 -26.38
N ALA A 79 -12.61 62.03 -27.21
CA ALA A 79 -12.98 60.87 -28.02
C ALA A 79 -13.90 59.77 -27.42
N PRO A 80 -15.01 59.41 -28.12
CA PRO A 80 -15.93 58.35 -27.72
C PRO A 80 -15.43 56.98 -28.19
N HIS A 81 -15.51 55.95 -27.35
CA HIS A 81 -15.27 54.56 -27.76
C HIS A 81 -16.44 53.63 -27.40
N PRO A 82 -16.75 52.63 -28.26
CA PRO A 82 -18.01 51.89 -28.25
C PRO A 82 -17.97 50.67 -27.32
N HIS A 83 -19.17 50.21 -26.95
CA HIS A 83 -19.41 49.02 -26.15
C HIS A 83 -18.83 47.73 -26.74
N HIS A 84 -18.14 46.92 -25.92
CA HIS A 84 -18.05 45.47 -26.07
C HIS A 84 -18.12 44.74 -24.70
N PRO A 85 -18.80 43.58 -24.65
CA PRO A 85 -19.21 42.91 -23.41
C PRO A 85 -18.10 42.12 -22.71
N ARG A 86 -18.19 42.04 -21.38
CA ARG A 86 -17.38 41.19 -20.49
C ARG A 86 -17.57 39.72 -20.85
N GLN A 87 -16.48 39.03 -21.23
CA GLN A 87 -16.42 37.57 -21.25
C GLN A 87 -15.88 37.03 -19.90
N PRO A 88 -16.42 35.91 -19.38
CA PRO A 88 -15.92 35.23 -18.19
C PRO A 88 -14.71 34.35 -18.53
N TYR A 89 -13.62 34.45 -17.76
CA TYR A 89 -12.42 33.63 -17.92
C TYR A 89 -12.60 32.25 -17.25
N PRO A 90 -12.30 31.12 -17.92
CA PRO A 90 -12.28 29.79 -17.30
C PRO A 90 -10.89 29.49 -16.66
N PRO A 91 -10.81 28.64 -15.61
CA PRO A 91 -9.54 28.31 -14.97
C PRO A 91 -8.74 27.33 -15.83
N GLN A 92 -7.74 27.83 -16.55
CA GLN A 92 -6.83 27.00 -17.34
C GLN A 92 -5.64 26.55 -16.50
N ALA A 93 -5.82 25.41 -15.83
CA ALA A 93 -4.70 24.53 -15.55
C ALA A 93 -4.24 23.97 -16.90
N HIS A 94 -3.09 24.45 -17.42
CA HIS A 94 -2.19 23.82 -18.40
C HIS A 94 -1.28 24.88 -19.04
N THR A 95 -0.34 25.42 -18.27
CA THR A 95 0.87 26.04 -18.84
C THR A 95 2.07 25.22 -18.42
N ALA A 96 2.68 24.64 -19.45
CA ALA A 96 3.66 23.59 -19.41
C ALA A 96 5.02 24.04 -18.86
N ASN A 97 5.75 23.08 -18.31
CA ASN A 97 7.18 23.16 -18.02
C ASN A 97 7.96 23.36 -19.33
N ASN A 98 8.12 24.62 -19.75
CA ASN A 98 9.01 24.98 -20.86
C ASN A 98 10.40 25.39 -20.32
N PRO A 99 11.49 24.99 -20.99
CA PRO A 99 12.83 25.44 -20.65
C PRO A 99 12.92 26.97 -20.87
N GLY A 100 13.12 27.71 -19.78
CA GLY A 100 13.09 29.18 -19.75
C GLY A 100 12.09 29.78 -18.77
N HIS A 101 11.18 28.98 -18.20
CA HIS A 101 10.28 29.42 -17.14
C HIS A 101 10.56 28.64 -15.85
N THR A 102 11.07 29.33 -14.82
CA THR A 102 11.07 28.84 -13.44
C THR A 102 9.66 28.93 -12.89
N GLN A 103 9.15 27.82 -12.34
CA GLN A 103 7.96 27.89 -11.50
C GLN A 103 8.30 28.73 -10.28
N VAL A 104 7.56 29.82 -10.09
CA VAL A 104 7.64 30.60 -8.86
C VAL A 104 6.88 29.80 -7.81
N PHE A 105 7.58 29.31 -6.79
CA PHE A 105 6.92 28.79 -5.60
C PHE A 105 6.16 29.97 -4.98
N SER A 106 4.84 29.94 -5.00
CA SER A 106 4.04 30.91 -4.25
C SER A 106 4.05 30.46 -2.80
N VAL A 107 4.87 31.09 -1.96
CA VAL A 107 4.60 31.06 -0.52
C VAL A 107 3.40 31.99 -0.32
N ASN A 108 2.31 31.45 0.20
CA ASN A 108 1.13 32.23 0.56
C ASN A 108 1.48 33.05 1.82
N GLU A 109 2.30 34.08 1.66
CA GLU A 109 2.65 35.02 2.72
C GLU A 109 1.59 36.13 2.76
N ASP A 110 0.40 35.79 3.25
CA ASP A 110 -0.62 36.78 3.57
C ASP A 110 -0.27 37.37 4.96
N PRO A 111 0.25 38.61 5.08
CA PRO A 111 0.83 39.13 6.33
C PRO A 111 -0.19 39.36 7.45
N TYR A 112 -1.48 39.20 7.15
CA TYR A 112 -2.60 39.45 8.06
C TYR A 112 -3.63 38.30 8.11
N GLY A 113 -3.33 37.14 7.50
CA GLY A 113 -4.16 35.94 7.62
C GLY A 113 -3.92 35.19 8.94
N PRO A 114 -4.91 34.44 9.46
CA PRO A 114 -4.66 33.45 10.52
C PRO A 114 -3.50 32.54 10.09
N PRO A 115 -2.60 32.13 10.99
CA PRO A 115 -1.47 31.29 10.61
C PRO A 115 -1.99 30.01 9.96
N ASP A 116 -1.83 29.92 8.65
CA ASP A 116 -2.10 28.70 7.90
C ASP A 116 -1.15 27.66 8.47
N THR A 117 -1.68 26.77 9.31
CA THR A 117 -0.97 25.56 9.70
C THR A 117 -0.49 24.90 8.41
N TYR A 118 0.83 24.78 8.25
CA TYR A 118 1.45 24.05 7.16
C TYR A 118 0.81 22.66 7.08
N GLN A 119 -0.21 22.50 6.23
CA GLN A 119 -0.68 21.20 5.80
C GLN A 119 0.40 20.69 4.86
N ALA A 120 1.39 19.99 5.42
CA ALA A 120 2.28 19.18 4.63
C ALA A 120 1.39 18.27 3.76
N GLY A 121 1.34 18.57 2.46
CA GLY A 121 0.55 17.80 1.51
C GLY A 121 0.96 16.33 1.58
N ALA A 122 0.00 15.44 1.28
CA ALA A 122 0.29 14.00 1.21
C ALA A 122 1.53 13.75 0.32
N PRO A 123 2.45 12.86 0.73
CA PRO A 123 3.65 12.59 -0.04
C PRO A 123 3.29 12.21 -1.48
N ALA A 124 4.01 12.80 -2.44
CA ALA A 124 3.78 12.52 -3.85
C ALA A 124 4.02 11.03 -4.15
N PRO A 125 3.22 10.39 -5.01
CA PRO A 125 3.42 8.99 -5.41
C PRO A 125 4.82 8.77 -5.97
N SER A 126 5.40 7.59 -5.71
CA SER A 126 6.74 7.19 -6.20
C SER A 126 6.90 7.25 -7.72
N GLY A 127 5.81 7.29 -8.49
CA GLY A 127 5.83 7.50 -9.92
C GLY A 127 4.44 7.34 -10.55
N PRO A 128 4.32 7.50 -11.88
CA PRO A 128 3.08 7.24 -12.60
C PRO A 128 2.65 5.79 -12.45
N ARG A 129 1.34 5.52 -12.47
CA ARG A 129 0.81 4.16 -12.46
C ARG A 129 1.23 3.41 -13.74
N LEU A 130 1.78 2.21 -13.58
CA LEU A 130 2.09 1.36 -14.74
C LEU A 130 0.81 0.79 -15.37
N PRO A 131 0.73 0.71 -16.71
CA PRO A 131 -0.28 -0.08 -17.37
C PRO A 131 -0.08 -1.56 -17.01
N TRP A 132 -1.19 -2.32 -16.92
CA TRP A 132 -1.18 -3.68 -16.39
C TRP A 132 -0.21 -4.64 -17.10
N GLN A 133 -0.01 -4.54 -18.42
CA GLN A 133 0.96 -5.36 -19.16
C GLN A 133 2.40 -5.11 -18.69
N GLN A 134 2.76 -3.84 -18.48
CA GLN A 134 4.08 -3.46 -17.97
C GLN A 134 4.25 -3.83 -16.51
N LEU A 135 3.18 -3.79 -15.71
CA LEU A 135 3.18 -4.31 -14.34
C LEU A 135 3.53 -5.81 -14.33
N LEU A 136 2.82 -6.63 -15.12
CA LEU A 136 3.07 -8.08 -15.16
C LEU A 136 4.49 -8.37 -15.66
N ALA A 137 4.90 -7.77 -16.77
CA ALA A 137 6.26 -7.93 -17.29
C ALA A 137 7.32 -7.43 -16.28
N GLY A 138 7.05 -6.32 -15.61
CA GLY A 138 7.92 -5.71 -14.62
C GLY A 138 8.12 -6.57 -13.36
N ILE A 139 7.08 -7.26 -12.88
CA ILE A 139 7.18 -8.20 -11.75
C ILE A 139 8.22 -9.29 -12.05
N VAL A 140 8.30 -9.76 -13.29
CA VAL A 140 9.22 -10.84 -13.68
C VAL A 140 10.60 -10.29 -14.04
N LEU A 141 10.66 -9.24 -14.86
CA LEU A 141 11.91 -8.78 -15.47
C LEU A 141 12.65 -7.74 -14.62
N ARG A 142 11.92 -6.91 -13.86
CA ARG A 142 12.47 -5.79 -13.06
C ARG A 142 11.67 -5.62 -11.75
N PRO A 143 11.66 -6.61 -10.85
CA PRO A 143 10.75 -6.64 -9.70
C PRO A 143 10.94 -5.45 -8.76
N GLY A 144 12.17 -5.14 -8.37
CA GLY A 144 12.47 -4.06 -7.41
C GLY A 144 11.91 -2.69 -7.82
N PRO A 145 12.26 -2.16 -9.01
CA PRO A 145 11.71 -0.91 -9.52
C PRO A 145 10.17 -0.95 -9.66
N THR A 146 9.64 -2.06 -10.14
CA THR A 146 8.18 -2.23 -10.34
C THR A 146 7.42 -2.14 -9.02
N PHE A 147 7.88 -2.85 -7.98
CA PHE A 147 7.24 -2.81 -6.66
C PHE A 147 7.34 -1.43 -6.01
N TRP A 148 8.49 -0.77 -6.13
CA TRP A 148 8.67 0.56 -5.59
C TRP A 148 7.75 1.60 -6.27
N GLN A 149 7.63 1.55 -7.61
CA GLN A 149 6.75 2.44 -8.37
C GLN A 149 5.27 2.18 -8.07
N MET A 150 4.89 0.90 -7.91
CA MET A 150 3.50 0.49 -7.75
C MET A 150 3.03 0.44 -6.29
N ARG A 151 3.89 0.74 -5.32
CA ARG A 151 3.55 0.70 -3.88
C ARG A 151 2.42 1.66 -3.48
N ASP A 152 2.19 2.71 -4.27
CA ASP A 152 1.17 3.74 -4.02
C ASP A 152 -0.08 3.57 -4.91
N HIS A 153 -0.10 2.56 -5.79
CA HIS A 153 -1.16 2.37 -6.79
C HIS A 153 -1.92 1.08 -6.57
N ALA A 154 -3.24 1.17 -6.45
CA ALA A 154 -4.08 -0.02 -6.35
C ALA A 154 -4.00 -0.87 -7.64
N VAL A 155 -3.78 -2.17 -7.48
CA VAL A 155 -3.65 -3.14 -8.59
C VAL A 155 -4.79 -4.17 -8.62
N TRP A 156 -5.98 -3.79 -8.13
CA TRP A 156 -7.15 -4.68 -8.03
C TRP A 156 -7.51 -5.38 -9.33
N LEU A 157 -7.71 -4.63 -10.41
CA LEU A 157 -8.15 -5.20 -11.68
C LEU A 157 -7.19 -6.29 -12.18
N PRO A 158 -5.87 -6.06 -12.38
CA PRO A 158 -4.98 -7.12 -12.80
C PRO A 158 -4.89 -8.24 -11.77
N ALA A 159 -4.84 -7.92 -10.46
CA ALA A 159 -4.72 -8.94 -9.42
C ALA A 159 -5.91 -9.91 -9.39
N LEU A 160 -7.14 -9.38 -9.43
CA LEU A 160 -8.36 -10.18 -9.42
C LEU A 160 -8.48 -11.00 -10.70
N THR A 161 -8.23 -10.40 -11.87
CA THR A 161 -8.32 -11.10 -13.16
C THR A 161 -7.29 -12.23 -13.26
N VAL A 162 -6.01 -11.95 -12.99
CA VAL A 162 -4.94 -12.94 -13.12
C VAL A 162 -5.10 -14.07 -12.10
N THR A 163 -5.48 -13.74 -10.86
CA THR A 163 -5.68 -14.75 -9.82
C THR A 163 -6.91 -15.61 -10.08
N PHE A 164 -7.98 -15.02 -10.62
CA PHE A 164 -9.17 -15.77 -11.03
C PHE A 164 -8.84 -16.76 -12.14
N VAL A 165 -8.19 -16.30 -13.21
CA VAL A 165 -7.74 -17.17 -14.32
C VAL A 165 -6.80 -18.27 -13.81
N TYR A 166 -5.85 -17.92 -12.94
CA TYR A 166 -5.00 -18.89 -12.26
C TYR A 166 -5.82 -19.93 -11.49
N GLY A 167 -6.87 -19.53 -10.78
CA GLY A 167 -7.74 -20.45 -10.05
C GLY A 167 -8.55 -21.37 -10.95
N LEU A 168 -8.98 -20.90 -12.14
CA LEU A 168 -9.61 -21.76 -13.15
C LEU A 168 -8.63 -22.84 -13.63
N LEU A 169 -7.36 -22.48 -13.84
CA LEU A 169 -6.30 -23.39 -14.27
C LEU A 169 -5.88 -24.36 -13.15
N ALA A 170 -5.88 -23.90 -11.90
CA ALA A 170 -5.39 -24.66 -10.76
C ALA A 170 -6.19 -25.95 -10.51
N LEU A 171 -7.50 -25.98 -10.82
CA LEU A 171 -8.30 -27.20 -10.74
C LEU A 171 -7.70 -28.34 -11.57
N PHE A 172 -7.15 -28.02 -12.75
CA PHE A 172 -6.58 -29.00 -13.68
C PHE A 172 -5.14 -29.42 -13.31
N GLY A 173 -4.51 -28.74 -12.37
CA GLY A 173 -3.20 -29.11 -11.82
C GLY A 173 -3.27 -30.25 -10.79
N PHE A 174 -4.46 -30.55 -10.27
CA PHE A 174 -4.71 -31.64 -9.32
C PHE A 174 -5.29 -32.84 -10.05
N ASP A 175 -4.62 -33.99 -9.98
CA ASP A 175 -4.98 -35.14 -10.81
C ASP A 175 -6.42 -35.61 -10.54
N LYS A 176 -6.80 -35.82 -9.27
CA LYS A 176 -8.17 -36.22 -8.90
C LYS A 176 -9.23 -35.19 -9.28
N ALA A 177 -9.01 -33.91 -8.95
CA ALA A 177 -9.99 -32.86 -9.21
C ALA A 177 -10.17 -32.61 -10.72
N ARG A 178 -9.08 -32.73 -11.49
CA ARG A 178 -9.12 -32.71 -12.96
C ARG A 178 -9.96 -33.87 -13.49
N ASP A 179 -9.69 -35.09 -13.04
CA ASP A 179 -10.39 -36.27 -13.51
C ASP A 179 -11.90 -36.19 -13.18
N GLU A 180 -12.25 -35.72 -11.99
CA GLU A 180 -13.65 -35.45 -11.62
C GLU A 180 -14.29 -34.38 -12.52
N ALA A 181 -13.58 -33.28 -12.79
CA ALA A 181 -14.10 -32.18 -13.60
C ALA A 181 -14.31 -32.58 -15.07
N ILE A 182 -13.40 -33.38 -15.65
CA ILE A 182 -13.49 -33.83 -17.04
C ILE A 182 -14.61 -34.87 -17.23
N ASN A 183 -14.87 -35.69 -16.21
CA ASN A 183 -15.93 -36.70 -16.26
C ASN A 183 -17.30 -36.17 -15.78
N ALA A 184 -17.37 -34.94 -15.27
CA ALA A 184 -18.61 -34.31 -14.86
C ALA A 184 -19.41 -33.75 -16.05
N THR A 185 -20.73 -33.66 -15.89
CA THR A 185 -21.58 -32.95 -16.86
C THR A 185 -21.25 -31.46 -16.88
N LEU A 186 -21.47 -30.80 -18.03
CA LEU A 186 -21.18 -29.37 -18.19
C LEU A 186 -21.87 -28.49 -17.12
N SER A 187 -23.09 -28.87 -16.72
CA SER A 187 -23.88 -28.18 -15.69
C SER A 187 -23.25 -28.22 -14.29
N THR A 188 -22.37 -29.19 -14.04
CA THR A 188 -21.66 -29.36 -12.76
C THR A 188 -20.22 -28.88 -12.87
N ALA A 189 -19.55 -29.21 -13.97
CA ALA A 189 -18.16 -28.83 -14.21
C ALA A 189 -17.96 -27.31 -14.23
N VAL A 190 -18.81 -26.57 -14.97
CA VAL A 190 -18.64 -25.11 -15.11
C VAL A 190 -18.78 -24.38 -13.77
N PRO A 191 -19.84 -24.60 -12.96
CA PRO A 191 -19.94 -23.97 -11.65
C PRO A 191 -18.79 -24.35 -10.70
N SER A 192 -18.34 -25.61 -10.71
CA SER A 192 -17.22 -26.05 -9.87
C SER A 192 -15.92 -25.33 -10.22
N VAL A 193 -15.58 -25.23 -11.51
CA VAL A 193 -14.37 -24.51 -11.97
C VAL A 193 -14.44 -23.03 -11.59
N LEU A 194 -15.59 -22.37 -11.80
CA LEU A 194 -15.78 -20.97 -11.44
C LEU A 194 -15.66 -20.75 -9.93
N LEU A 195 -16.26 -21.63 -9.13
CA LEU A 195 -16.18 -21.58 -7.67
C LEU A 195 -14.73 -21.74 -7.21
N THR A 196 -13.98 -22.67 -7.77
CA THR A 196 -12.53 -22.81 -7.50
C THR A 196 -11.78 -21.53 -7.83
N GLY A 197 -12.06 -20.90 -8.97
CA GLY A 197 -11.53 -19.58 -9.34
C GLY A 197 -11.77 -18.52 -8.26
N VAL A 198 -13.00 -18.43 -7.74
CA VAL A 198 -13.36 -17.50 -6.66
C VAL A 198 -12.62 -17.84 -5.36
N MET A 199 -12.53 -19.12 -5.00
CA MET A 199 -11.83 -19.55 -3.77
C MET A 199 -10.34 -19.17 -3.80
N PHE A 200 -9.68 -19.26 -4.95
CA PHE A 200 -8.29 -18.79 -5.10
C PHE A 200 -8.16 -17.26 -4.98
N VAL A 201 -9.13 -16.51 -5.50
CA VAL A 201 -9.17 -15.04 -5.32
C VAL A 201 -9.31 -14.69 -3.85
N VAL A 202 -10.26 -15.30 -3.13
CA VAL A 202 -10.49 -15.07 -1.70
C VAL A 202 -9.26 -15.47 -0.89
N GLY A 203 -8.68 -16.64 -1.15
CA GLY A 203 -7.45 -17.10 -0.50
C GLY A 203 -6.28 -16.15 -0.75
N GLY A 204 -6.12 -15.65 -1.98
CA GLY A 204 -5.11 -14.65 -2.34
C GLY A 204 -5.27 -13.32 -1.60
N VAL A 205 -6.51 -12.83 -1.46
CA VAL A 205 -6.80 -11.61 -0.69
C VAL A 205 -6.46 -11.81 0.80
N ILE A 206 -6.87 -12.93 1.39
CA ILE A 206 -6.60 -13.25 2.79
C ILE A 206 -5.09 -13.35 3.04
N LEU A 207 -4.37 -14.13 2.23
CA LEU A 207 -2.92 -14.28 2.36
C LEU A 207 -2.18 -12.94 2.16
N GLY A 208 -2.60 -12.13 1.19
CA GLY A 208 -2.06 -10.79 1.00
C GLY A 208 -2.28 -9.87 2.19
N ALA A 209 -3.45 -9.94 2.82
CA ALA A 209 -3.78 -9.15 4.01
C ALA A 209 -2.94 -9.58 5.22
N VAL A 210 -2.66 -10.88 5.37
CA VAL A 210 -1.74 -11.40 6.39
C VAL A 210 -0.34 -10.84 6.18
N THR A 211 0.19 -10.90 4.96
CA THR A 211 1.52 -10.36 4.64
C THR A 211 1.62 -8.86 4.90
N HIS A 212 0.60 -8.09 4.55
CA HIS A 212 0.51 -6.68 4.91
C HIS A 212 0.56 -6.47 6.42
N THR A 213 -0.24 -7.23 7.17
CA THR A 213 -0.33 -7.10 8.63
C THR A 213 1.01 -7.41 9.30
N LEU A 214 1.71 -8.46 8.88
CA LEU A 214 3.04 -8.81 9.39
C LEU A 214 4.08 -7.74 9.04
N ALA A 215 4.07 -7.25 7.80
CA ALA A 215 4.97 -6.19 7.38
C ALA A 215 4.75 -4.92 8.22
N ARG A 216 3.49 -4.55 8.51
CA ARG A 216 3.14 -3.44 9.41
C ARG A 216 3.62 -3.69 10.85
N GLN A 217 3.46 -4.90 11.38
CA GLN A 217 3.94 -5.26 12.72
C GLN A 217 5.47 -5.16 12.86
N LEU A 218 6.22 -5.40 11.78
CA LEU A 218 7.67 -5.26 11.75
C LEU A 218 8.17 -3.82 11.51
N GLY A 219 7.26 -2.85 11.46
CA GLY A 219 7.53 -1.41 11.30
C GLY A 219 7.40 -0.89 9.87
N GLY A 220 6.79 -1.66 8.97
CA GLY A 220 6.61 -1.28 7.57
C GLY A 220 5.61 -0.15 7.37
N ASN A 221 5.77 0.66 6.33
CA ASN A 221 4.91 1.81 6.01
C ASN A 221 3.98 1.59 4.80
N GLY A 222 3.88 0.36 4.28
CA GLY A 222 3.22 0.10 3.00
C GLY A 222 1.70 0.17 3.03
N ALA A 223 1.12 0.63 1.92
CA ALA A 223 -0.32 0.69 1.72
C ALA A 223 -0.94 -0.72 1.59
N TRP A 224 -2.16 -0.88 2.13
CA TRP A 224 -2.86 -2.17 2.14
C TRP A 224 -3.22 -2.66 0.73
N GLN A 225 -3.92 -1.84 -0.06
CA GLN A 225 -4.43 -2.27 -1.37
C GLN A 225 -3.32 -2.73 -2.34
N PRO A 226 -2.19 -2.00 -2.50
CA PRO A 226 -1.13 -2.42 -3.40
C PRO A 226 -0.41 -3.67 -2.90
N THR A 227 -0.20 -3.80 -1.58
CA THR A 227 0.44 -5.00 -0.99
C THR A 227 -0.38 -6.25 -1.28
N VAL A 228 -1.69 -6.21 -1.00
CA VAL A 228 -2.58 -7.35 -1.25
C VAL A 228 -2.60 -7.70 -2.74
N GLY A 229 -2.84 -6.72 -3.61
CA GLY A 229 -2.92 -6.97 -5.05
C GLY A 229 -1.61 -7.47 -5.66
N LEU A 230 -0.46 -6.91 -5.27
CA LEU A 230 0.85 -7.39 -5.73
C LEU A 230 1.14 -8.81 -5.22
N SER A 231 0.74 -9.13 -4.00
CA SER A 231 0.93 -10.47 -3.45
C SER A 231 0.15 -11.54 -4.22
N MET A 232 -1.08 -11.22 -4.63
CA MET A 232 -1.92 -12.08 -5.47
C MET A 232 -1.29 -12.30 -6.85
N LEU A 233 -0.74 -11.25 -7.46
CA LEU A 233 -0.02 -11.33 -8.73
C LEU A 233 1.24 -12.18 -8.62
N ILE A 234 2.07 -11.96 -7.59
CA ILE A 234 3.30 -12.73 -7.38
C ILE A 234 2.94 -14.21 -7.27
N MET A 235 2.00 -14.57 -6.40
CA MET A 235 1.53 -15.94 -6.21
C MET A 235 1.09 -16.59 -7.53
N SER A 236 0.13 -15.97 -8.21
CA SER A 236 -0.47 -16.54 -9.43
C SER A 236 0.53 -16.64 -10.59
N MET A 237 1.37 -15.63 -10.77
CA MET A 237 2.33 -15.60 -11.88
C MET A 237 3.52 -16.54 -11.69
N THR A 238 4.04 -16.66 -10.47
CA THR A 238 5.15 -17.58 -10.22
C THR A 238 4.71 -19.03 -10.30
N ASP A 239 3.46 -19.32 -9.94
CA ASP A 239 2.96 -20.68 -9.91
C ASP A 239 2.38 -21.18 -11.23
N ALA A 240 1.92 -20.28 -12.10
CA ALA A 240 1.34 -20.61 -13.40
C ALA A 240 2.22 -21.53 -14.26
N PRO A 241 3.55 -21.33 -14.40
CA PRO A 241 4.40 -22.26 -15.16
C PRO A 241 4.28 -23.70 -14.67
N ARG A 242 4.29 -23.94 -13.34
CA ARG A 242 4.13 -25.29 -12.78
C ARG A 242 2.80 -25.90 -13.20
N LEU A 243 1.71 -25.16 -13.04
CA LEU A 243 0.37 -25.63 -13.40
C LEU A 243 0.25 -25.96 -14.89
N LEU A 244 0.83 -25.14 -15.76
CA LEU A 244 0.82 -25.39 -17.21
C LEU A 244 1.45 -26.74 -17.54
N PHE A 245 2.58 -27.10 -16.94
CA PHE A 245 3.19 -28.41 -17.15
C PHE A 245 2.43 -29.55 -16.44
N ALA A 246 1.89 -29.29 -15.23
CA ALA A 246 1.14 -30.27 -14.46
C ALA A 246 -0.15 -30.74 -15.17
N MET A 247 -0.82 -29.87 -15.93
CA MET A 247 -2.02 -30.22 -16.69
C MET A 247 -1.79 -31.32 -17.73
N PHE A 248 -0.57 -31.43 -18.27
CA PHE A 248 -0.24 -32.42 -19.31
C PHE A 248 0.57 -33.60 -18.77
N LEU A 249 1.49 -33.35 -17.83
CA LEU A 249 2.44 -34.34 -17.33
C LEU A 249 2.00 -35.00 -16.02
N GLY A 250 0.98 -34.45 -15.36
CA GLY A 250 0.58 -34.81 -13.99
C GLY A 250 1.39 -34.07 -12.92
N GLY A 251 0.79 -33.88 -11.74
CA GLY A 251 1.42 -33.16 -10.63
C GLY A 251 2.66 -33.87 -10.06
N GLU A 252 2.68 -35.20 -10.12
CA GLU A 252 3.75 -36.04 -9.56
C GLU A 252 4.99 -36.17 -10.46
N ASN A 253 4.94 -35.65 -11.70
CA ASN A 253 6.06 -35.76 -12.63
C ASN A 253 7.32 -35.05 -12.10
N ALA A 254 8.49 -35.69 -12.21
CA ALA A 254 9.75 -35.13 -11.72
C ALA A 254 10.08 -33.73 -12.27
N LEU A 255 9.77 -33.46 -13.56
CA LEU A 255 9.95 -32.14 -14.15
C LEU A 255 9.04 -31.10 -13.49
N VAL A 256 7.78 -31.44 -13.26
CA VAL A 256 6.80 -30.56 -12.60
C VAL A 256 7.21 -30.28 -11.17
N GLN A 257 7.77 -31.26 -10.45
CA GLN A 257 8.31 -31.08 -9.11
C GLN A 257 9.50 -30.12 -9.10
N VAL A 258 10.45 -30.26 -10.04
CA VAL A 258 11.60 -29.34 -10.18
C VAL A 258 11.12 -27.91 -10.45
N ILE A 259 10.17 -27.74 -11.38
CA ILE A 259 9.55 -26.44 -11.67
C ILE A 259 8.85 -25.89 -10.44
N GLY A 260 8.17 -26.74 -9.66
CA GLY A 260 7.50 -26.35 -8.41
C GLY A 260 8.46 -25.84 -7.34
N TRP A 261 9.64 -26.46 -7.20
CA TRP A 261 10.68 -25.96 -6.30
C TRP A 261 11.27 -24.63 -6.78
N LEU A 262 11.52 -24.50 -8.08
CA LEU A 262 12.02 -23.26 -8.69
C LEU A 262 11.01 -22.12 -8.54
N SER A 263 9.72 -22.37 -8.79
CA SER A 263 8.66 -21.37 -8.63
C SER A 263 8.48 -20.96 -7.19
N TRP A 264 8.58 -21.89 -6.24
CA TRP A 264 8.51 -21.58 -4.82
C TRP A 264 9.67 -20.67 -4.35
N LEU A 265 10.91 -20.95 -4.80
CA LEU A 265 12.06 -20.09 -4.52
C LEU A 265 11.90 -18.71 -5.17
N ALA A 266 11.43 -18.65 -6.41
CA ALA A 266 11.16 -17.41 -7.12
C ALA A 266 10.08 -16.58 -6.41
N ALA A 267 9.00 -17.22 -5.93
CA ALA A 267 7.97 -16.58 -5.13
C ALA A 267 8.57 -15.98 -3.85
N GLY A 268 9.44 -16.71 -3.14
CA GLY A 268 10.12 -16.20 -1.94
C GLY A 268 10.96 -14.96 -2.20
N ALA A 269 11.73 -14.95 -3.30
CA ALA A 269 12.50 -13.79 -3.70
C ALA A 269 11.59 -12.59 -4.04
N LEU A 270 10.52 -12.81 -4.79
CA LEU A 270 9.57 -11.76 -5.18
C LEU A 270 8.78 -11.21 -4.00
N PHE A 271 8.28 -12.05 -3.10
CA PHE A 271 7.58 -11.60 -1.89
C PHE A 271 8.50 -10.79 -0.98
N THR A 272 9.72 -11.28 -0.74
CA THR A 272 10.70 -10.55 0.08
C THR A 272 11.04 -9.21 -0.54
N SER A 273 11.28 -9.18 -1.86
CA SER A 273 11.54 -7.93 -2.59
C SER A 273 10.34 -6.98 -2.54
N MET A 274 9.12 -7.48 -2.74
CA MET A 274 7.90 -6.70 -2.70
C MET A 274 7.69 -6.09 -1.32
N VAL A 275 7.80 -6.87 -0.25
CA VAL A 275 7.65 -6.36 1.12
C VAL A 275 8.75 -5.34 1.42
N SER A 276 10.00 -5.59 1.05
CA SER A 276 11.09 -4.64 1.30
C SER A 276 10.88 -3.30 0.60
N LYS A 277 10.41 -3.29 -0.66
CA LYS A 277 10.21 -2.06 -1.44
C LYS A 277 8.89 -1.35 -1.17
N SER A 278 7.82 -2.10 -0.91
CA SER A 278 6.50 -1.52 -0.64
C SER A 278 6.35 -1.02 0.79
N HIS A 279 7.10 -1.59 1.75
CA HIS A 279 7.04 -1.21 3.16
C HIS A 279 8.31 -0.54 3.70
N ASP A 280 9.26 -0.21 2.82
CA ASP A 280 10.57 0.37 3.17
C ASP A 280 11.27 -0.38 4.31
N LEU A 281 11.13 -1.71 4.32
CA LEU A 281 11.69 -2.57 5.34
C LEU A 281 13.10 -3.06 4.96
N PRO A 282 14.03 -3.16 5.92
CA PRO A 282 15.30 -3.83 5.69
C PRO A 282 15.04 -5.30 5.36
N TRP A 283 15.84 -5.83 4.44
CA TRP A 283 15.66 -7.15 3.83
C TRP A 283 15.38 -8.29 4.84
N PRO A 284 16.07 -8.40 6.01
CA PRO A 284 15.78 -9.47 6.97
C PRO A 284 14.37 -9.43 7.55
N LYS A 285 13.84 -8.23 7.83
CA LYS A 285 12.46 -8.05 8.32
C LYS A 285 11.45 -8.37 7.23
N ALA A 286 11.74 -7.97 5.99
CA ALA A 286 10.88 -8.27 4.85
C ALA A 286 10.77 -9.79 4.62
N LEU A 287 11.90 -10.51 4.74
CA LEU A 287 11.92 -11.96 4.66
C LEU A 287 11.06 -12.58 5.76
N GLY A 288 11.21 -12.12 7.01
CA GLY A 288 10.39 -12.58 8.14
C GLY A 288 8.88 -12.37 7.92
N ALA A 289 8.47 -11.20 7.41
CA ALA A 289 7.06 -10.94 7.06
C ALA A 289 6.55 -11.85 5.93
N SER A 290 7.40 -12.20 4.95
CA SER A 290 7.03 -13.07 3.84
C SER A 290 7.05 -14.57 4.18
N ALA A 291 7.69 -14.97 5.29
CA ALA A 291 7.89 -16.37 5.63
C ALA A 291 6.58 -17.14 5.83
N ILE A 292 5.56 -16.52 6.46
CA ILE A 292 4.25 -17.15 6.66
C ILE A 292 3.58 -17.43 5.32
N GLN A 293 3.63 -16.47 4.38
CA GLN A 293 3.09 -16.68 3.05
C GLN A 293 3.85 -17.79 2.29
N LEU A 294 5.17 -17.90 2.48
CA LEU A 294 5.95 -18.98 1.87
C LEU A 294 5.64 -20.36 2.45
N VAL A 295 5.42 -20.45 3.75
CA VAL A 295 4.99 -21.69 4.40
C VAL A 295 3.58 -22.06 3.93
N ALA A 296 2.66 -21.10 3.84
CA ALA A 296 1.32 -21.34 3.31
C ALA A 296 1.36 -21.86 1.86
N LEU A 297 2.17 -21.24 1.00
CA LEU A 297 2.39 -21.73 -0.36
C LEU A 297 3.02 -23.11 -0.36
N LEU A 298 4.08 -23.35 0.43
CA LEU A 298 4.72 -24.66 0.52
C LEU A 298 3.72 -25.76 0.92
N SER A 299 2.86 -25.47 1.90
CA SER A 299 1.79 -26.37 2.33
C SER A 299 0.80 -26.64 1.21
N LEU A 300 0.40 -25.64 0.40
CA LEU A 300 -0.46 -25.86 -0.76
C LEU A 300 0.22 -26.75 -1.82
N ILE A 301 1.50 -26.51 -2.11
CA ILE A 301 2.27 -27.32 -3.08
C ILE A 301 2.36 -28.77 -2.62
N LYS A 302 2.66 -29.00 -1.33
CA LYS A 302 2.96 -30.34 -0.81
C LYS A 302 1.74 -31.13 -0.34
N LEU A 303 0.72 -30.48 0.19
CA LEU A 303 -0.53 -31.14 0.59
C LEU A 303 -1.47 -31.33 -0.60
N GLY A 304 -1.40 -30.50 -1.62
CA GLY A 304 -2.19 -30.68 -2.84
C GLY A 304 -1.74 -31.85 -3.72
N THR A 305 -0.52 -32.37 -3.49
CA THR A 305 0.02 -33.55 -4.19
C THR A 305 -0.14 -34.86 -3.41
N LEU A 306 -0.78 -34.85 -2.23
CA LEU A 306 -1.07 -36.05 -1.42
C LEU A 306 -2.57 -36.37 -1.52
#